data_AF-A0A1Y5T3P4-F1
#
_entry.id   AF-A0A1Y5T3P4-F1
#
_cell.length_a   1.000
_cell.length_b   1.000
_cell.length_c   1.000
_cell.angle_alpha   90.00
_cell.angle_beta   90.00
_cell.angle_gamma   90.00
#
_symmetry.space_group_name_H-M   'P 1'
#
loop_
_entity.id
_entity.type
_entity.pdbx_description
1 polymer ?
#
loop_
_entity_poly.entity_id
_entity_poly.type
_entity_poly.pdbx_seq_one_letter_code
_entity_poly.pdbx_strand_id
1 'polypeptide(L)'
;MTDFETDILDQTREFQALIRRSRLILSSLVNTLTDLLERAIDGDVRAVKEMPLKAAELETALRRADDIERKYLDWHAKHAGTLAAGALDLDAAREEIARRLARIHATRDAGDPA
;
A
#
# COMPACT_ATOMS: atom_id res chain seq x y z
N MET A 1 3.50 18.99 -22.68
CA MET A 1 4.13 17.75 -22.18
C MET A 1 4.02 17.64 -20.66
N THR A 2 2.95 18.17 -20.06
CA THR A 2 2.77 18.32 -18.59
C THR A 2 1.45 17.72 -18.10
N ASP A 3 0.44 17.61 -18.97
CA ASP A 3 -0.89 17.12 -18.62
C ASP A 3 -0.89 15.63 -18.25
N PHE A 4 -0.13 14.82 -19.00
CA PHE A 4 -0.07 13.37 -18.83
C PHE A 4 0.69 12.94 -17.57
N GLU A 5 1.79 13.62 -17.23
CA GLU A 5 2.53 13.36 -15.99
C GLU A 5 1.72 13.74 -14.75
N THR A 6 0.90 14.80 -14.86
CA THR A 6 0.03 15.24 -13.76
C THR A 6 -1.08 14.22 -13.49
N ASP A 7 -1.72 13.69 -14.55
CA ASP A 7 -2.78 12.68 -14.45
C ASP A 7 -2.27 11.36 -13.82
N ILE A 8 -1.07 10.89 -14.19
CA ILE A 8 -0.48 9.67 -13.60
C ILE A 8 -0.18 9.86 -12.10
N LEU A 9 0.34 11.02 -11.71
CA LEU A 9 0.68 11.30 -10.32
C LEU A 9 -0.58 11.40 -9.44
N ASP A 10 -1.65 11.99 -9.96
CA ASP A 10 -2.93 12.08 -9.24
C ASP A 10 -3.60 10.71 -9.11
N GLN A 11 -3.64 9.90 -10.18
CA GLN A 11 -4.13 8.52 -10.10
C GLN A 11 -3.34 7.67 -9.09
N THR A 12 -2.01 7.83 -9.04
CA THR A 12 -1.16 7.12 -8.07
C THR A 12 -1.49 7.51 -6.63
N ARG A 13 -1.71 8.80 -6.36
CA ARG A 13 -2.09 9.29 -5.02
C ARG A 13 -3.46 8.81 -4.58
N GLU A 14 -4.45 8.89 -5.47
CA GLU A 14 -5.80 8.39 -5.21
C GLU A 14 -5.79 6.90 -4.90
N PHE A 15 -5.00 6.14 -5.67
CA PHE A 15 -4.85 4.71 -5.48
C PHE A 15 -4.15 4.36 -4.15
N GLN A 16 -3.07 5.06 -3.79
CA GLN A 16 -2.40 4.90 -2.49
C GLN A 16 -3.34 5.22 -1.31
N ALA A 17 -4.15 6.27 -1.44
CA ALA A 17 -5.16 6.62 -0.45
C ALA A 17 -6.21 5.50 -0.30
N LEU A 18 -6.62 4.88 -1.42
CA LEU A 18 -7.56 3.77 -1.42
C LEU A 18 -7.01 2.53 -0.72
N ILE A 19 -5.77 2.11 -1.02
CA ILE A 19 -5.11 0.99 -0.34
C ILE A 19 -5.05 1.23 1.18
N ARG A 20 -4.59 2.43 1.58
CA ARG A 20 -4.45 2.76 3.00
C ARG A 20 -5.79 2.70 3.71
N ARG A 21 -6.85 3.21 3.08
CA ARG A 21 -8.22 3.17 3.61
C ARG A 21 -8.74 1.73 3.74
N SER A 22 -8.56 0.91 2.71
CA SER A 22 -8.99 -0.50 2.73
C SER A 22 -8.29 -1.29 3.84
N ARG A 23 -6.98 -1.10 4.03
CA ARG A 23 -6.23 -1.73 5.11
C ARG A 23 -6.74 -1.36 6.51
N LEU A 24 -7.07 -0.09 6.73
CA LEU A 24 -7.63 0.39 8.00
C LEU A 24 -9.00 -0.27 8.28
N ILE A 25 -9.87 -0.33 7.27
CA ILE A 25 -11.20 -0.94 7.39
C ILE A 25 -11.07 -2.42 7.74
N LEU A 26 -10.23 -3.17 7.01
CA LEU A 26 -10.02 -4.59 7.27
C LEU A 26 -9.48 -4.85 8.68
N SER A 27 -8.50 -4.06 9.12
CA SER A 27 -7.93 -4.19 10.47
C SER A 27 -8.98 -3.93 11.55
N SER A 28 -9.82 -2.90 11.36
CA SER A 28 -10.92 -2.61 12.29
C SER A 28 -11.96 -3.73 12.33
N LEU A 29 -12.29 -4.32 11.18
CA LEU A 29 -13.27 -5.41 11.07
C LEU A 29 -12.78 -6.68 11.77
N VAL A 30 -11.50 -7.02 11.60
CA VAL A 30 -10.85 -8.13 12.31
C VAL A 30 -10.95 -7.91 13.81
N ASN A 31 -10.55 -6.74 14.31
CA ASN A 31 -10.63 -6.43 15.74
C ASN A 31 -12.06 -6.54 16.30
N THR A 32 -13.05 -6.03 15.57
CA THR A 32 -14.47 -6.13 15.97
C THR A 32 -14.95 -7.59 16.02
N LEU A 33 -14.55 -8.42 15.06
CA LEU A 33 -14.91 -9.84 15.07
C LEU A 33 -14.22 -10.60 16.20
N THR A 34 -12.96 -10.26 16.51
CA THR A 34 -12.24 -10.81 17.67
C THR A 34 -12.95 -10.46 18.97
N ASP A 35 -13.34 -9.20 19.17
CA ASP A 35 -14.10 -8.77 20.37
C ASP A 35 -15.45 -9.50 20.49
N LEU A 36 -16.18 -9.65 19.38
CA LEU A 36 -17.44 -10.40 19.37
C LEU A 36 -17.25 -11.88 19.67
N LEU A 37 -16.16 -12.49 19.21
CA LEU A 37 -15.80 -13.88 19.52
C LEU A 37 -15.49 -14.04 21.00
N GLU A 38 -14.68 -13.16 21.57
CA GLU A 38 -14.34 -13.18 23.00
C GLU A 38 -15.60 -13.03 23.86
N ARG A 39 -16.45 -12.06 23.55
CA ARG A 39 -17.74 -11.86 24.25
C ARG A 39 -18.67 -13.06 24.10
N ALA A 40 -18.72 -13.70 22.94
CA ALA A 40 -19.51 -14.89 22.73
C ALA A 40 -18.99 -16.09 23.56
N ILE A 41 -17.66 -16.26 23.66
CA ILE A 41 -17.01 -17.28 24.49
C ILE A 41 -17.36 -17.04 25.97
N ASP A 42 -17.42 -15.78 26.40
CA ASP A 42 -17.81 -15.39 27.77
C ASP A 42 -19.33 -15.51 28.04
N GLY A 43 -20.11 -15.98 27.06
CA GLY A 43 -21.53 -16.27 27.20
C GLY A 43 -22.47 -15.10 26.86
N ASP A 44 -21.98 -14.02 26.24
CA ASP A 44 -22.83 -12.95 25.72
C ASP A 44 -23.59 -13.42 24.46
N VAL A 45 -24.83 -13.84 24.67
CA VAL A 45 -25.75 -14.29 23.62
C VAL A 45 -26.05 -13.17 22.60
N ARG A 46 -25.89 -11.89 22.95
CA ARG A 46 -26.07 -10.78 22.00
C ARG A 46 -24.92 -10.70 21.01
N ALA A 47 -23.68 -10.98 21.44
CA ALA A 47 -22.53 -11.03 20.55
C ALA A 47 -22.72 -12.07 19.43
N VAL A 48 -23.24 -13.25 19.78
CA VAL A 48 -23.57 -14.32 18.80
C VAL A 48 -24.58 -13.85 17.74
N LYS A 49 -25.53 -12.99 18.12
CA LYS A 49 -26.53 -12.45 17.18
C LYS A 49 -25.96 -11.37 16.25
N GLU A 50 -24.90 -10.68 16.66
CA GLU A 50 -24.25 -9.62 15.89
C GLU A 50 -23.21 -10.17 14.89
N MET A 51 -22.67 -11.37 15.13
CA MET A 51 -21.67 -12.03 14.28
C MET A 51 -22.07 -12.19 12.81
N PRO A 52 -23.29 -12.64 12.44
CA PRO A 52 -23.65 -12.84 11.03
C PRO A 52 -23.64 -11.54 10.24
N LEU A 53 -24.10 -10.44 10.86
CA LEU A 53 -24.07 -9.12 10.23
C LEU A 53 -22.64 -8.65 9.99
N LYS A 54 -21.76 -8.81 10.98
CA LYS A 54 -20.35 -8.44 10.85
C LYS A 54 -19.58 -9.33 9.88
N ALA A 55 -19.93 -10.62 9.78
CA ALA A 55 -19.38 -11.52 8.78
C ALA A 55 -19.77 -11.09 7.34
N ALA A 56 -21.02 -10.66 7.12
CA ALA A 56 -21.48 -10.15 5.83
C ALA A 56 -20.81 -8.81 5.45
N GLU A 57 -20.62 -7.91 6.42
CA GLU A 57 -19.85 -6.68 6.23
C GLU A 57 -18.39 -6.97 5.86
N LEU A 58 -17.77 -7.97 6.50
CA LEU A 58 -16.41 -8.43 6.16
C LEU A 58 -16.33 -8.96 4.73
N GLU A 59 -17.23 -9.86 4.36
CA GLU A 59 -17.28 -10.46 3.03
C GLU A 59 -17.42 -9.38 1.95
N THR A 60 -18.26 -8.38 2.20
CA THR A 60 -18.44 -7.23 1.30
C THR A 60 -17.16 -6.39 1.19
N ALA A 61 -16.50 -6.12 2.32
CA ALA A 61 -15.25 -5.36 2.34
C ALA A 61 -14.12 -6.11 1.61
N LEU A 62 -14.02 -7.43 1.80
CA LEU A 62 -13.04 -8.29 1.13
C LEU A 62 -13.27 -8.38 -0.37
N ARG A 63 -14.51 -8.56 -0.84
CA ARG A 63 -14.83 -8.52 -2.28
C ARG A 63 -14.41 -7.20 -2.91
N ARG A 64 -14.68 -6.09 -2.23
CA ARG A 64 -14.26 -4.77 -2.69
C ARG A 64 -12.75 -4.62 -2.72
N ALA A 65 -12.03 -5.22 -1.77
CA ALA A 65 -10.57 -5.24 -1.77
C ALA A 65 -10.02 -6.07 -2.94
N ASP A 66 -10.60 -7.25 -3.23
CA ASP A 66 -10.22 -8.09 -4.38
C ASP A 66 -10.46 -7.35 -5.71
N ASP A 67 -11.59 -6.66 -5.85
CA ASP A 67 -11.87 -5.83 -7.03
C ASP A 67 -10.84 -4.71 -7.23
N ILE A 68 -10.39 -4.09 -6.13
CA ILE A 68 -9.36 -3.04 -6.15
C ILE A 68 -8.01 -3.64 -6.53
N GLU A 69 -7.66 -4.79 -5.98
CA GLU A 69 -6.43 -5.51 -6.31
C GLU A 69 -6.39 -5.93 -7.78
N ARG A 70 -7.50 -6.46 -8.32
CA ARG A 70 -7.61 -6.77 -9.76
C ARG A 70 -7.40 -5.54 -10.63
N LYS A 71 -8.06 -4.43 -10.29
CA LYS A 71 -7.87 -3.16 -11.02
C LYS A 71 -6.43 -2.67 -10.95
N TYR A 72 -5.77 -2.85 -9.81
CA TYR A 72 -4.36 -2.54 -9.66
C TYR A 72 -3.48 -3.41 -10.53
N LEU A 73 -3.67 -4.73 -10.48
CA LEU A 73 -2.90 -5.67 -11.28
C LEU A 73 -3.11 -5.39 -12.78
N ASP A 74 -4.33 -5.04 -13.20
CA ASP A 74 -4.63 -4.65 -14.58
C ASP A 74 -3.97 -3.32 -14.97
N TRP A 75 -4.05 -2.29 -14.11
CA TRP A 75 -3.38 -1.00 -14.32
C TRP A 75 -1.86 -1.20 -14.38
N HIS A 76 -1.30 -1.93 -13.43
CA HIS A 76 0.11 -2.26 -13.36
C HIS A 76 0.54 -3.10 -14.57
N ALA A 77 -0.24 -4.08 -15.02
CA ALA A 77 0.10 -4.84 -16.24
C ALA A 77 0.11 -3.95 -17.49
N LYS A 78 -0.79 -2.96 -17.59
CA LYS A 78 -0.85 -2.01 -18.71
C LYS A 78 0.27 -0.96 -18.68
N HIS A 79 0.76 -0.59 -17.50
CA HIS A 79 1.75 0.48 -17.33
C HIS A 79 3.16 0.00 -16.98
N ALA A 80 3.31 -1.19 -16.42
CA ALA A 80 4.59 -1.87 -16.27
C ALA A 80 5.06 -2.51 -17.59
N GLY A 81 4.15 -2.62 -18.57
CA GLY A 81 4.41 -3.10 -19.92
C GLY A 81 5.00 -2.06 -20.88
N THR A 82 5.92 -1.20 -20.44
CA THR A 82 6.87 -0.47 -21.32
C THR A 82 7.92 0.27 -20.48
N LEU A 83 8.91 -0.45 -19.94
CA LEU A 83 10.26 0.11 -20.05
C LEU A 83 10.61 0.03 -21.54
N ALA A 84 10.47 1.15 -22.25
CA ALA A 84 11.14 1.30 -23.53
C ALA A 84 12.61 0.90 -23.34
N ALA A 85 13.22 0.20 -24.31
CA ALA A 85 14.65 -0.06 -24.28
C ALA A 85 15.39 1.29 -24.14
N GLY A 86 15.89 1.58 -22.93
CA GLY A 86 16.46 2.89 -22.57
C GLY A 86 15.73 3.70 -21.50
N ALA A 87 14.62 3.23 -20.91
CA ALA A 87 14.00 3.91 -19.77
C ALA A 87 14.87 3.74 -18.51
N LEU A 88 15.23 4.87 -17.90
CA LEU A 88 16.15 4.95 -16.77
C LEU A 88 15.44 4.49 -15.50
N ASP A 89 15.96 3.46 -14.85
CA ASP A 89 15.54 3.07 -13.51
C ASP A 89 15.97 4.16 -12.52
N LEU A 90 15.03 5.04 -12.16
CA LEU A 90 15.27 6.19 -11.31
C LEU A 90 15.59 5.77 -9.87
N ASP A 91 15.06 4.63 -9.41
CA ASP A 91 15.34 4.13 -8.07
C ASP A 91 16.76 3.56 -8.01
N ALA A 92 17.16 2.75 -8.98
CA ALA A 92 18.54 2.27 -9.11
C ALA A 92 19.53 3.42 -9.32
N ALA A 93 19.17 4.44 -10.12
CA ALA A 93 19.99 5.63 -10.32
C ALA A 93 20.12 6.44 -9.02
N ARG A 94 19.03 6.59 -8.25
CA ARG A 94 19.03 7.29 -6.96
C ARG A 94 19.89 6.56 -5.93
N GLU A 95 19.82 5.24 -5.88
CA GLU A 95 20.68 4.42 -5.00
C GLU A 95 22.16 4.51 -5.37
N GLU A 96 22.49 4.50 -6.67
CA GLU A 96 23.87 4.64 -7.14
C GLU A 96 24.43 6.04 -6.83
N ILE A 97 23.63 7.10 -7.02
CA ILE A 97 24.02 8.47 -6.65
C ILE A 97 24.23 8.58 -5.14
N ALA A 98 23.32 8.03 -4.33
CA ALA A 98 23.45 8.02 -2.87
C ALA A 98 24.73 7.33 -2.41
N ARG A 99 25.07 6.18 -3.01
CA ARG A 99 26.33 5.47 -2.74
C ARG A 99 27.57 6.28 -3.11
N ARG A 100 27.56 6.97 -4.25
CA ARG A 100 28.68 7.82 -4.69
C ARG A 100 28.85 9.04 -3.78
N LEU A 101 27.76 9.70 -3.40
CA LEU A 101 27.79 10.82 -2.47
C LEU A 101 28.30 10.40 -1.10
N ALA A 102 27.85 9.24 -0.58
CA ALA A 102 28.35 8.70 0.68
C ALA A 102 29.87 8.45 0.64
N ARG A 103 30.40 7.94 -0.48
CA ARG A 103 31.85 7.73 -0.67
C ARG A 103 32.64 9.05 -0.72
N ILE A 104 32.09 10.07 -1.37
CA ILE A 104 32.70 11.41 -1.41
C ILE A 104 32.69 12.04 -0.02
N HIS A 105 31.61 11.90 0.73
CA HIS A 105 31.51 12.40 2.10
C HIS A 105 32.50 11.66 3.02
N ALA A 106 32.58 10.33 2.91
CA ALA A 106 33.53 9.53 3.70
C ALA A 106 35.00 9.89 3.43
N THR A 107 35.34 10.30 2.20
CA THR A 107 36.71 10.73 1.85
C THR A 107 36.99 12.18 2.26
N ARG A 108 35.97 13.04 2.31
CA ARG A 108 36.07 14.38 2.87
C ARG A 108 36.25 14.36 4.39
N ASP A 109 35.56 13.45 5.09
CA ASP A 109 35.70 13.28 6.55
C ASP A 109 36.99 12.53 6.94
N ALA A 110 37.56 11.72 6.03
CA ALA A 110 38.86 11.07 6.21
C ALA A 110 40.06 11.96 5.79
N GLY A 111 39.80 13.12 5.20
CA GLY A 111 40.79 14.05 4.64
C GLY A 111 40.96 15.35 5.42
N ASP A 112 40.44 15.43 6.64
CA ASP A 112 40.73 16.52 7.59
C ASP A 112 41.78 16.04 8.62
N PRO A 113 43.08 16.02 8.28
CA PRO A 113 44.10 16.21 9.30
C PRO A 113 44.07 17.70 9.67
N ALA A 114 43.71 17.97 10.93
CA ALA A 114 44.13 19.19 11.60
C ALA A 114 45.65 19.40 11.47
#